data_AF-A0A2V9V159-F1
#
_entry.id   AF-A0A2V9V159-F1
#
_cell.length_a   1.000
_cell.length_b   1.000
_cell.length_c   1.000
_cell.angle_alpha   90.00
_cell.angle_beta   90.00
_cell.angle_gamma   90.00
#
_symmetry.space_group_name_H-M   'P 1'
#
loop_
_entity.id
_entity.type
_entity.pdbx_description
1 polymer ?
#
loop_
_entity_poly.entity_id
_entity_poly.type
_entity_poly.pdbx_seq_one_letter_code
_entity_poly.pdbx_strand_id
1 'polypeptide(L)' 'MNDAFLAIVNPAAGGGRCRKLVGAALECLRAGGVRLEVEETRAPGHAIELARNAYRRGYRRF' A
#
# COMPACT_ATOMS: atom_id res chain seq x y z
N MET A 1 18.16 4.20 0.66
CA MET A 1 17.04 4.13 -0.30
C MET A 1 16.27 2.87 0.05
N ASN A 2 14.94 2.93 0.21
CA ASN A 2 14.17 1.71 0.51
C ASN A 2 13.90 0.97 -0.81
N ASP A 3 14.24 -0.32 -0.85
CA ASP A 3 14.12 -1.18 -2.04
C ASP A 3 12.77 -1.92 -2.10
N ALA A 4 11.96 -1.84 -1.04
CA ALA A 4 10.61 -2.38 -1.00
C ALA A 4 9.60 -1.47 -1.72
N PHE A 5 8.54 -2.08 -2.27
CA PHE A 5 7.33 -1.40 -2.71
C PHE A 5 6.48 -1.00 -1.52
N LEU A 6 5.91 0.21 -1.55
CA LEU A 6 4.90 0.63 -0.59
C LEU A 6 3.50 0.59 -1.22
N ALA A 7 2.68 -0.37 -0.79
CA ALA A 7 1.27 -0.41 -1.15
C ALA A 7 0.45 0.49 -0.23
N ILE A 8 -0.15 1.54 -0.81
CA ILE A 8 -1.11 2.40 -0.10
C ILE A 8 -2.54 1.90 -0.41
N VAL A 9 -3.24 1.41 0.60
CA VAL A 9 -4.51 0.68 0.45
C VAL A 9 -5.68 1.52 0.95
N ASN A 10 -6.75 1.60 0.15
CA ASN A 10 -8.04 2.11 0.62
C ASN A 10 -8.99 0.94 0.93
N PRO A 11 -9.15 0.53 2.20
CA PRO A 11 -9.99 -0.62 2.54
C PRO A 11 -11.48 -0.40 2.20
N ALA A 12 -11.94 0.85 2.14
CA ALA A 12 -13.31 1.20 1.77
C ALA A 12 -13.57 1.17 0.25
N ALA A 13 -12.52 1.11 -0.58
CA ALA A 13 -12.66 1.10 -2.03
C ALA A 13 -13.53 -0.07 -2.52
N GLY A 14 -14.31 0.19 -3.58
CA GLY A 14 -15.24 -0.78 -4.14
C GLY A 14 -16.39 -1.18 -3.22
N GLY A 15 -16.78 -0.30 -2.27
CA GLY A 15 -17.83 -0.59 -1.28
C GLY A 15 -17.36 -1.57 -0.19
N GLY A 16 -16.09 -1.50 0.20
CA GLY A 16 -15.49 -2.40 1.19
C GLY A 16 -15.02 -3.77 0.62
N ARG A 17 -15.17 -4.00 -0.69
CA ARG A 17 -14.63 -5.20 -1.35
C ARG A 17 -13.11 -5.25 -1.29
N CYS A 18 -12.44 -4.10 -1.33
CA CYS A 18 -10.97 -4.03 -1.23
C CYS A 18 -10.46 -4.71 0.04
N ARG A 19 -11.05 -4.42 1.21
CA ARG A 19 -10.68 -5.06 2.49
C ARG A 19 -10.70 -6.59 2.44
N LYS A 20 -11.62 -7.19 1.68
CA LYS A 20 -11.75 -8.65 1.56
C LYS A 20 -10.70 -9.27 0.64
N LEU A 21 -10.31 -8.54 -0.40
CA LEU A 21 -9.46 -9.07 -1.49
C LEU A 21 -7.99 -8.71 -1.32
N VAL A 22 -7.69 -7.60 -0.64
CA VAL A 22 -6.33 -7.05 -0.59
C VAL A 22 -5.34 -8.01 0.05
N GLY A 23 -5.73 -8.72 1.12
CA GLY A 23 -4.84 -9.70 1.77
C GLY A 23 -4.32 -10.76 0.80
N ALA A 24 -5.22 -11.40 0.05
CA ALA A 24 -4.84 -12.43 -0.94
C ALA A 24 -3.95 -11.85 -2.05
N ALA A 25 -4.27 -10.65 -2.55
CA ALA A 25 -3.47 -9.98 -3.57
C ALA A 25 -2.03 -9.67 -3.08
N LEU A 26 -1.89 -9.20 -1.84
CA LEU A 26 -0.58 -8.91 -1.23
C LEU A 26 0.25 -10.18 -1.02
N GLU A 27 -0.38 -11.27 -0.60
CA GLU A 27 0.30 -12.56 -0.46
C GLU A 27 0.78 -13.11 -1.81
N CYS A 28 -0.01 -12.97 -2.88
CA CYS A 28 0.45 -13.34 -4.23
C CYS A 28 1.69 -12.54 -4.66
N LEU A 29 1.74 -11.23 -4.37
CA LEU A 29 2.90 -10.40 -4.68
C LEU A 29 4.13 -10.85 -3.89
N ARG A 30 3.97 -11.13 -2.60
CA ARG A 30 5.06 -11.64 -1.74
C ARG A 30 5.56 -13.00 -2.22
N ALA A 31 4.66 -13.92 -2.57
CA ALA A 31 5.00 -15.21 -3.14
C ALA A 31 5.77 -15.09 -4.46
N GLY A 32 5.50 -14.04 -5.25
CA GLY A 32 6.25 -13.67 -6.45
C GLY A 32 7.61 -12.99 -6.19
N GLY A 33 8.04 -12.85 -4.92
CA GLY A 33 9.32 -12.24 -4.56
C GLY A 33 9.29 -10.72 -4.40
N VAL A 34 8.11 -10.08 -4.46
CA VAL A 34 7.98 -8.64 -4.25
C VAL A 34 8.10 -8.31 -2.76
N ARG A 35 9.13 -7.53 -2.40
CA ARG A 35 9.25 -6.94 -1.05
C ARG A 35 8.27 -5.78 -0.94
N LEU A 36 7.40 -5.87 0.06
CA LEU A 36 6.19 -5.07 0.17
C LEU A 36 5.98 -4.61 1.61
N GLU A 37 5.75 -3.32 1.78
CA GLU A 37 5.16 -2.71 2.97
C GLU A 37 3.77 -2.17 2.65
N VAL A 38 2.88 -2.12 3.63
CA VAL A 38 1.46 -1.79 3.42
C VAL A 38 1.03 -0.72 4.41
N GLU A 39 0.37 0.33 3.91
CA GLU A 39 -0.22 1.40 4.72
C GLU A 39 -1.67 1.61 4.32
N GLU A 40 -2.59 1.63 5.29
CA GLU A 40 -4.01 1.83 5.02
C GLU A 40 -4.43 3.29 5.16
N THR A 41 -5.22 3.76 4.19
CA THR A 41 -5.86 5.07 4.25
C THR A 41 -7.04 5.06 5.24
N ARG A 42 -7.30 6.21 5.86
CA ARG A 42 -8.32 6.35 6.92
C ARG A 42 -9.37 7.40 6.60
N ALA A 43 -9.04 8.35 5.73
CA ALA A 43 -9.88 9.47 5.34
C ALA A 43 -9.52 9.94 3.91
N PRO A 44 -10.39 10.74 3.26
CA PRO A 44 -10.06 11.42 2.01
C PRO A 44 -8.75 12.21 2.14
N GLY A 45 -7.88 12.13 1.13
CA GLY A 45 -6.58 12.81 1.13
C GLY A 45 -5.44 12.06 1.85
N HIS A 46 -5.72 11.10 2.74
CA HIS A 46 -4.68 10.40 3.50
C HIS A 46 -3.65 9.66 2.62
N ALA A 47 -4.06 9.16 1.45
CA ALA A 47 -3.13 8.54 0.48
C ALA A 47 -2.00 9.49 0.04
N ILE A 48 -2.32 10.78 -0.13
CA ILE A 48 -1.35 11.80 -0.55
C ILE A 48 -0.34 12.04 0.58
N GLU A 49 -0.81 12.09 1.83
CA GLU A 49 0.03 12.25 3.01
C GLU A 49 0.98 11.05 3.17
N LEU A 50 0.46 9.83 3.04
CA LEU A 50 1.25 8.60 3.08
C LEU A 50 2.32 8.58 1.99
N ALA A 51 1.97 8.90 0.73
CA ALA A 51 2.92 8.94 -0.37
C ALA A 51 4.03 9.98 -0.15
N ARG A 52 3.68 11.20 0.31
CA ARG A 52 4.66 12.25 0.63
C ARG A 52 5.58 11.85 1.79
N ASN A 53 5.03 11.25 2.84
CA ASN A 53 5.80 10.76 3.98
C ASN A 53 6.75 9.63 3.57
N ALA A 54 6.28 8.69 2.75
CA ALA A 54 7.08 7.58 2.24
C ALA A 54 8.23 8.06 1.35
N TYR A 55 7.96 9.01 0.45
CA TYR A 55 9.01 9.60 -0.37
C TYR A 55 10.12 10.25 0.47
N ARG A 56 9.75 10.97 1.54
CA ARG A 56 10.69 11.53 2.53
C ARG A 56 11.47 10.46 3.30
N ARG A 57 10.85 9.31 3.58
CA ARG A 57 11.50 8.11 4.18
C ARG A 57 12.39 7.35 3.19
N GLY A 58 12.46 7.77 1.92
CA GLY A 58 13.32 7.18 0.91
C GLY A 58 12.71 6.02 0.12
N TYR A 59 11.39 5.80 0.20
CA TYR A 59 10.67 4.92 -0.73
C TYR A 59 10.62 5.55 -2.11
N ARG A 60 10.75 4.70 -3.12
CA ARG A 60 10.73 5.09 -4.53
C ARG A 60 9.87 4.20 -5.41
N ARG A 61 9.43 3.07 -4.85
CA ARG A 61 8.59 2.07 -5.50
C ARG A 61 7.26 2.03 -4.76
N PHE A 62 6.18 2.13 -5.51
CA PHE A 62 4.79 2.12 -5.03
C PHE A 62 4.01 1.15 -5.91
#